data_AF-A0A8K1D8X3-F1
#
_entry.id   AF-A0A8K1D8X3-F1
#
_cell.length_a   1.000
_cell.length_b   1.000
_cell.length_c   1.000
_cell.angle_alpha   90.00
_cell.angle_beta   90.00
_cell.angle_gamma   90.00
#
_symmetry.space_group_name_H-M   'P 1'
#
loop_
_entity.id
_entity.type
_entity.pdbx_description
1 polymer ?
#
loop_
_entity_poly.entity_id
_entity_poly.type
_entity_poly.pdbx_seq_one_letter_code
_entity_poly.pdbx_strand_id
1 'polypeptide(L)' 'MESLGQNRALLWALLLSASAVLGLLSGACPELNLGFGLVEIPPEFRLQILAVLAADFLAAFSVDRLLQLLLGTSPLRVPS' A
#
# COMPACT_ATOMS: atom_id res chain seq x y z
N MET A 1 -7.24 -15.35 9.53
CA MET A 1 -6.91 -14.03 10.10
C MET A 1 -8.18 -13.18 10.11
N GLU A 2 -8.34 -12.30 11.11
CA GLU A 2 -9.44 -11.34 11.10
C GLU A 2 -9.40 -10.50 9.83
N SER A 3 -10.56 -10.24 9.25
CA SER A 3 -10.62 -9.45 8.01
C SER A 3 -10.22 -8.00 8.31
N LEU A 4 -9.64 -7.33 7.31
CA LEU A 4 -9.30 -5.90 7.40
C LEU A 4 -10.49 -5.03 7.86
N GLY A 5 -11.72 -5.40 7.47
CA GLY A 5 -12.94 -4.70 7.90
C GLY A 5 -13.29 -4.91 9.39
N GLN A 6 -12.84 -6.01 10.00
CA GLN A 6 -12.99 -6.25 11.44
C GLN A 6 -11.94 -5.49 12.25
N ASN A 7 -10.70 -5.38 11.74
CA ASN A 7 -9.65 -4.60 12.38
C ASN A 7 -9.66 -3.14 11.90
N ARG A 8 -10.62 -2.36 12.41
CA ARG A 8 -10.79 -0.94 12.07
C ARG A 8 -9.54 -0.10 12.37
N ALA A 9 -8.80 -0.41 13.43
CA ALA A 9 -7.59 0.33 13.80
C ALA A 9 -6.52 0.18 12.70
N LEU A 10 -6.29 -1.04 12.23
CA LEU A 10 -5.32 -1.31 11.16
C LEU A 10 -5.77 -0.71 9.83
N LEU A 11 -7.06 -0.74 9.52
CA LEU A 11 -7.62 -0.11 8.33
C LEU A 11 -7.38 1.40 8.34
N TRP A 12 -7.66 2.08 9.46
CA TRP A 12 -7.40 3.52 9.60
C TRP A 12 -5.92 3.87 9.48
N ALA A 13 -5.04 3.07 10.10
CA ALA A 13 -3.60 3.26 9.98
C ALA A 13 -3.11 3.14 8.53
N LEU A 14 -3.64 2.15 7.79
CA LEU A 14 -3.32 1.94 6.38
C LEU A 14 -3.83 3.08 5.49
N LEU A 15 -5.07 3.54 5.71
CA LEU A 15 -5.62 4.66 4.94
C LEU A 15 -4.87 5.96 5.20
N LEU A 16 -4.50 6.22 6.46
CA LEU A 16 -3.75 7.42 6.84
C LEU A 16 -2.35 7.41 6.19
N SER A 17 -1.64 6.29 6.25
CA SER A 17 -0.30 6.18 5.65
C SER A 17 -0.35 6.28 4.12
N ALA A 18 -1.30 5.61 3.47
CA ALA A 18 -1.50 5.72 2.03
C ALA A 18 -1.85 7.16 1.62
N SER A 19 -2.73 7.82 2.36
CA SER A 19 -3.11 9.22 2.10
C SER A 19 -1.94 10.18 2.28
N ALA A 20 -1.07 9.94 3.27
CA ALA A 20 0.14 10.74 3.47
C ALA A 20 1.09 10.61 2.28
N VAL A 21 1.35 9.40 1.79
CA VAL A 21 2.20 9.18 0.61
C VAL A 21 1.63 9.87 -0.63
N LEU A 22 0.32 9.75 -0.87
CA LEU A 22 -0.35 10.42 -1.98
C LEU A 22 -0.34 11.96 -1.84
N GLY A 23 -0.50 12.47 -0.61
CA GLY A 23 -0.40 13.91 -0.31
C GLY A 23 0.99 14.49 -0.58
N LEU A 24 2.03 13.77 -0.18
CA LEU A 24 3.42 14.14 -0.47
C LEU A 24 3.70 14.11 -1.98
N LEU A 25 3.26 13.06 -2.66
CA LEU A 25 3.48 12.88 -4.10
C LEU A 25 2.73 13.92 -4.95
N SER A 26 1.48 14.25 -4.57
CA SER A 26 0.69 15.26 -5.27
C SER A 26 1.22 16.69 -5.06
N GLY A 27 2.03 16.91 -4.01
CA GLY A 27 2.49 18.24 -3.62
C GLY A 27 1.43 19.04 -2.88
N ALA A 28 0.40 18.38 -2.33
CA ALA A 28 -0.68 19.04 -1.59
C ALA A 28 -0.21 19.72 -0.30
N CYS A 29 0.93 19.29 0.26
CA CYS A 29 1.53 19.90 1.45
C CYS A 29 3.03 20.19 1.23
N PRO A 30 3.39 21.39 0.74
CA PRO A 30 4.78 21.76 0.48
C PRO A 30 5.63 21.82 1.76
N GLU A 31 5.03 22.16 2.90
CA GLU A 31 5.68 22.20 4.21
C GLU A 31 6.17 20.81 4.63
N LEU A 32 5.36 19.78 4.43
CA LEU A 32 5.77 18.40 4.67
C LEU A 32 6.83 17.97 3.67
N ASN A 33 6.70 18.30 2.39
CA ASN A 33 7.72 17.98 1.39
C ASN A 33 9.08 18.58 1.74
N LEU A 34 9.11 19.83 2.21
CA LEU A 34 10.31 20.49 2.72
C LEU A 34 10.82 19.83 4.01
N GLY A 35 9.92 19.51 4.96
CA GLY A 35 10.27 18.82 6.20
C GLY A 35 10.87 17.43 6.00
N PHE A 36 10.46 16.72 4.95
CA PHE A 36 11.03 15.44 4.53
C PHE A 36 12.25 15.58 3.59
N GLY A 37 12.64 16.80 3.21
CA GLY A 37 13.76 17.04 2.30
C GLY A 37 13.51 16.55 0.87
N LEU A 38 12.25 16.47 0.45
CA LEU A 38 11.88 16.05 -0.90
C LEU A 38 12.24 17.15 -1.90
N VAL A 39 13.03 16.77 -2.91
CA VAL A 39 13.25 17.63 -4.08
C VAL A 39 11.93 17.82 -4.82
N GLU A 40 11.74 18.99 -5.40
CA GLU A 40 10.55 19.31 -6.17
C GLU A 40 10.37 18.32 -7.33
N ILE A 41 9.33 17.48 -7.24
CA ILE A 41 9.06 16.43 -8.22
C ILE A 41 8.35 17.09 -9.40
N PRO A 42 8.92 17.05 -10.63
CA PRO A 42 8.25 17.57 -11.81
C PRO A 42 6.92 16.82 -12.05
N PRO A 43 5.89 17.52 -12.56
CA PRO A 43 4.54 16.95 -12.67
C PRO A 43 4.48 15.70 -13.57
N GLU A 44 5.32 15.59 -14.60
CA GLU A 44 5.43 14.38 -15.43
C GLU A 44 5.85 13.14 -14.63
N PHE A 45 6.73 13.29 -13.63
CA PHE A 45 7.23 12.17 -12.82
C PHE A 45 6.26 11.77 -11.72
N ARG A 46 5.41 12.69 -11.24
CA ARG A 46 4.40 12.37 -10.19
C ARG A 46 3.45 11.27 -10.64
N LEU A 47 3.00 11.33 -11.89
CA LEU A 47 2.13 10.30 -12.47
C LEU A 47 2.85 8.96 -12.64
N GLN A 48 4.13 8.98 -13.02
CA GLN A 48 4.93 7.76 -13.13
C GLN A 48 5.14 7.09 -11.76
N ILE A 49 5.48 7.86 -10.73
CA ILE A 49 5.64 7.33 -9.37
C ILE A 49 4.31 6.77 -8.86
N LEU A 50 3.18 7.45 -9.11
CA LEU A 50 1.87 6.95 -8.74
C LEU A 50 1.55 5.62 -9.45
N ALA A 51 1.85 5.53 -10.74
CA ALA A 51 1.65 4.32 -11.53
C ALA A 51 2.52 3.16 -11.01
N VAL A 52 3.79 3.42 -10.69
CA VAL A 52 4.70 2.41 -10.11
C VAL A 52 4.22 1.96 -8.74
N LEU A 53 3.81 2.89 -7.86
CA LEU A 53 3.29 2.56 -6.53
C LEU A 53 2.03 1.70 -6.62
N ALA A 54 1.10 2.06 -7.52
CA ALA A 54 -0.11 1.27 -7.75
C ALA A 54 0.22 -0.11 -8.33
N ALA A 55 1.15 -0.18 -9.29
CA ALA A 55 1.58 -1.43 -9.89
C ALA A 55 2.25 -2.36 -8.87
N ASP A 56 3.11 -1.85 -7.99
CA ASP A 56 3.76 -2.60 -6.92
C ASP A 56 2.73 -3.20 -5.96
N PHE A 57 1.78 -2.37 -5.50
CA PHE A 57 0.73 -2.82 -4.58
C PHE A 57 -0.17 -3.90 -5.20
N LEU A 58 -0.55 -3.71 -6.47
CA LEU A 58 -1.35 -4.68 -7.22
C LEU A 58 -0.56 -5.97 -7.47
N ALA A 59 0.72 -5.87 -7.85
CA ALA A 59 1.57 -7.02 -8.09
C ALA A 59 1.74 -7.85 -6.80
N ALA A 60 2.05 -7.19 -5.68
CA ALA A 60 2.16 -7.85 -4.38
C ALA A 60 0.84 -8.56 -4.00
N PHE A 61 -0.30 -7.89 -4.18
CA PHE A 61 -1.61 -8.48 -3.91
C PHE A 61 -1.92 -9.66 -4.85
N SER A 62 -1.63 -9.53 -6.15
CA SER A 62 -1.84 -10.59 -7.13
C SER A 62 -0.96 -11.80 -6.85
N VAL A 63 0.30 -11.60 -6.49
CA VAL A 63 1.22 -12.68 -6.12
C VAL A 63 0.72 -13.39 -4.86
N ASP A 64 0.34 -12.64 -3.82
CA ASP A 64 -0.25 -13.23 -2.61
C ASP A 64 -1.48 -14.09 -2.91
N ARG A 65 -2.42 -13.58 -3.73
CA ARG A 65 -3.59 -14.35 -4.15
C ARG A 65 -3.25 -15.55 -5.01
N LEU A 66 -2.30 -15.42 -5.93
CA LEU A 66 -1.84 -16.53 -6.76
C LEU A 66 -1.21 -17.63 -5.90
N LEU A 67 -0.37 -17.27 -4.94
CA LEU A 67 0.23 -18.22 -4.00
C LEU A 67 -0.84 -18.88 -3.11
N GLN A 68 -1.82 -18.14 -2.62
CA GLN A 68 -2.95 -18.71 -1.89
C GLN A 68 -3.79 -19.67 -2.76
N LEU A 69 -3.98 -19.38 -4.05
CA LEU A 69 -4.68 -20.27 -4.97
C LEU A 69 -3.89 -21.55 -5.27
N LEU A 70 -2.57 -21.43 -5.44
CA LEU A 70 -1.70 -22.56 -5.80
C LEU A 70 -1.31 -23.44 -4.60
N LEU A 71 -1.11 -22.85 -3.42
CA LEU A 71 -0.56 -23.50 -2.23
C LEU A 71 -1.54 -23.56 -1.05
N GLY A 72 -2.67 -22.85 -1.10
CA GLY A 72 -3.59 -22.68 0.03
C GLY A 72 -4.47 -23.89 0.36
N THR A 73 -4.41 -24.96 -0.41
CA THR A 73 -5.11 -26.23 -0.14
C THR A 73 -4.26 -27.17 0.71
N SER A 74 -3.75 -26.71 1.84
CA SER A 74 -3.17 -27.60 2.85
C SER A 74 -4.14 -27.74 4.02
N PRO A 75 -4.86 -28.87 4.17
CA PRO A 75 -5.53 -29.18 5.41
C PRO A 75 -4.45 -29.51 6.44
N LEU A 76 -3.87 -28.49 7.08
CA LEU A 76 -3.09 -28.68 8.28
C LEU A 76 -4.03 -29.21 9.36
N ARG A 77 -4.08 -30.54 9.49
CA ARG A 77 -4.75 -31.24 10.58
C ARG A 77 -4.02 -30.87 11.87
N VAL A 78 -4.57 -29.90 12.59
CA VAL A 78 -4.13 -29.55 13.93
C VAL A 78 -4.48 -30.73 14.84
N PRO A 79 -3.51 -31.41 15.48
CA PRO A 79 -3.81 -32.46 16.44
C PRO A 79 -4.48 -31.83 17.67
N SER A 80 -5.62 -32.40 18.05
CA SER A 80 -6.43 -32.08 19.24
C SER A 80 -5.70 -32.39 20.54
#